data_AF-A0A8J7HGR1-F1
#
_entry.id   AF-A0A8J7HGR1-F1
#
_cell.length_a   1.000
_cell.length_b   1.000
_cell.length_c   1.000
_cell.angle_alpha   90.00
_cell.angle_beta   90.00
_cell.angle_gamma   90.00
#
_symmetry.space_group_name_H-M   'P 1'
#
loop_
_entity.id
_entity.type
_entity.pdbx_description
1 polymer ?
#
loop_
_entity_poly.entity_id
_entity_poly.type
_entity_poly.pdbx_seq_one_letter_code
_entity_poly.pdbx_strand_id
1 'polypeptide(L)' 'MQKLKLAEVLRENPGVEFLRECWKDDPALQIVIKKLLVKFPQWGIACVDGVLVDWDAKVK' A
#
# COMPACT_ATOMS: atom_id res chain seq x y z
N MET A 1 9.63 -7.85 3.26
CA MET A 1 9.51 -8.38 1.87
C MET A 1 8.43 -9.45 1.70
N GLN A 2 8.45 -10.60 2.39
CA GLN A 2 7.51 -11.72 2.12
C GLN A 2 6.03 -11.33 2.22
N LYS A 3 5.64 -10.50 3.19
CA LYS A 3 4.26 -10.05 3.36
C LYS A 3 3.73 -9.19 2.20
N LEU A 4 4.56 -8.34 1.56
CA LEU A 4 4.16 -7.58 0.36
C LEU A 4 3.92 -8.52 -0.83
N LYS A 5 4.76 -9.53 -0.99
CA LYS A 5 4.61 -10.55 -2.04
C LYS A 5 3.35 -11.39 -1.81
N LEU A 6 3.06 -11.77 -0.56
CA LEU A 6 1.83 -12.48 -0.20
C LEU A 6 0.59 -11.61 -0.43
N ALA A 7 0.62 -10.34 -0.07
CA ALA A 7 -0.44 -9.39 -0.35
C ALA A 7 -0.76 -9.31 -1.85
N GLU A 8 0.27 -9.34 -2.71
CA GLU A 8 0.07 -9.37 -4.16
C GLU A 8 -0.57 -10.68 -4.66
N VAL A 9 -0.09 -11.82 -4.17
CA VAL A 9 -0.57 -13.15 -4.60
C VAL A 9 -2.00 -13.39 -4.12
N LEU A 10 -2.29 -13.09 -2.85
CA LEU A 10 -3.58 -13.29 -2.21
C LEU A 10 -4.57 -12.16 -2.49
N ARG A 11 -4.09 -11.04 -3.05
CA ARG A 11 -4.87 -9.79 -3.26
C ARG A 11 -5.45 -9.22 -1.95
N GLU A 12 -4.85 -9.60 -0.83
CA GLU A 12 -5.26 -9.19 0.52
C GLU A 12 -4.53 -7.92 0.93
N ASN A 13 -5.27 -6.96 1.49
CA ASN A 13 -4.69 -5.72 1.99
C ASN A 13 -3.82 -6.02 3.22
N PRO A 14 -2.50 -5.74 3.19
CA PRO A 14 -1.61 -6.05 4.30
C PRO A 14 -1.73 -5.09 5.50
N GLY A 15 -2.56 -4.05 5.36
CA GLY A 15 -2.83 -3.01 6.35
C GLY A 15 -1.98 -1.75 6.15
N VAL A 16 -2.59 -0.57 6.33
CA VAL A 16 -1.93 0.72 6.13
C VAL A 16 -0.73 0.94 7.07
N GLU A 17 -0.82 0.47 8.32
CA GLU A 17 0.27 0.60 9.29
C GLU A 17 1.51 -0.19 8.86
N PHE A 18 1.32 -1.43 8.39
CA PHE A 18 2.42 -2.23 7.85
C PHE A 18 3.04 -1.59 6.61
N LEU A 19 2.22 -1.03 5.71
CA LEU A 19 2.72 -0.32 4.55
C LEU A 19 3.51 0.93 4.95
N ARG A 20 3.08 1.67 5.98
CA ARG A 20 3.79 2.85 6.52
C ARG A 20 5.14 2.48 7.14
N GLU A 21 5.21 1.36 7.86
CA GLU A 21 6.48 0.83 8.37
C GLU A 21 7.44 0.53 7.21
N CYS A 22 6.97 -0.21 6.19
CA CYS A 22 7.77 -0.51 5.00
C CYS A 22 8.17 0.74 4.20
N TRP A 23 7.31 1.76 4.18
CA TRP A 23 7.53 3.00 3.45
C TRP A 23 8.69 3.83 4.01
N LYS A 24 8.90 3.77 5.33
CA LYS A 24 9.97 4.50 6.03
C LYS A 24 11.35 3.84 5.90
N ASP A 25 11.38 2.52 5.70
CA ASP A 25 12.60 1.72 5.79
C ASP A 25 13.50 1.84 4.54
N ASP A 26 12.92 1.71 3.34
CA ASP A 26 13.69 1.63 2.09
C ASP A 26 12.95 2.30 0.91
N PRO A 27 13.60 3.23 0.17
CA PRO A 27 13.07 3.81 -1.07
C PRO A 27 12.59 2.78 -2.11
N ALA A 28 13.24 1.62 -2.22
CA ALA A 28 12.83 0.55 -3.12
C ALA A 28 11.47 -0.05 -2.72
N LEU A 29 11.17 -0.14 -1.42
CA LEU A 29 9.87 -0.59 -0.93
C LEU A 29 8.76 0.41 -1.27
N GLN A 30 9.05 1.72 -1.28
CA GLN A 30 8.08 2.72 -1.72
C GLN A 30 7.64 2.48 -3.17
N ILE A 31 8.56 2.09 -4.05
CA ILE A 31 8.25 1.78 -5.46
C ILE A 31 7.34 0.54 -5.54
N VAL A 32 7.65 -0.51 -4.78
CA VAL A 32 6.84 -1.74 -4.73
C VAL A 32 5.43 -1.43 -4.19
N ILE A 33 5.33 -0.66 -3.11
CA ILE A 33 4.06 -0.27 -2.51
C ILE A 33 3.25 0.58 -3.49
N LYS A 34 3.83 1.59 -4.14
CA LYS A 34 3.15 2.40 -5.17
C LYS A 34 2.58 1.52 -6.29
N LYS A 35 3.35 0.55 -6.80
CA LYS A 35 2.88 -0.40 -7.81
C LYS A 35 1.70 -1.25 -7.31
N LEU A 36 1.75 -1.71 -6.07
CA LEU A 36 0.66 -2.49 -5.47
C LEU A 36 -0.61 -1.66 -5.30
N LEU A 37 -0.50 -0.41 -4.82
CA LEU A 37 -1.65 0.47 -4.65
C LEU A 37 -2.32 0.81 -5.99
N VAL A 38 -1.55 1.00 -7.06
CA VAL A 38 -2.09 1.15 -8.42
C VAL A 38 -2.77 -0.14 -8.91
N LYS A 39 -2.23 -1.30 -8.56
CA LYS A 39 -2.77 -2.61 -8.94
C LYS A 39 -4.05 -2.99 -8.18
N PHE A 40 -4.16 -2.53 -6.93
CA PHE A 40 -5.25 -2.86 -6.01
C PHE A 40 -5.92 -1.61 -5.44
N PRO A 41 -6.59 -0.79 -6.28
CA PRO A 41 -7.23 0.45 -5.82
C PRO A 41 -8.32 0.19 -4.77
N GLN A 42 -8.92 -1.00 -4.75
CA GLN A 42 -9.92 -1.39 -3.75
C GLN A 42 -9.39 -1.48 -2.32
N TRP A 43 -8.07 -1.44 -2.12
CA TRP A 43 -7.49 -1.36 -0.77
C TRP A 43 -7.72 -0.01 -0.09
N GLY A 44 -8.14 1.02 -0.84
CA GLY A 44 -8.47 2.32 -0.27
C GLY A 44 -7.27 3.01 0.36
N ILE A 45 -6.07 2.87 -0.23
CA ILE A 45 -4.86 3.50 0.27
C ILE A 45 -4.22 4.25 -0.89
N ALA A 46 -3.90 5.52 -0.67
CA ALA A 46 -3.28 6.40 -1.65
C ALA A 46 -1.94 6.94 -1.14
N CYS A 47 -1.07 7.31 -2.08
CA CYS A 47 0.15 8.07 -1.80
C CYS A 47 -0.08 9.53 -2.22
N VAL A 48 -0.17 10.43 -1.24
CA VAL A 48 -0.35 11.87 -1.45
C VAL A 48 0.85 12.59 -0.84
N ASP A 49 1.53 13.42 -1.64
CA ASP A 49 2.73 14.17 -1.23
C ASP A 49 3.82 13.32 -0.55
N GLY A 50 3.98 12.08 -1.02
CA GLY A 50 4.98 11.14 -0.49
C GLY A 50 4.58 10.45 0.82
N VAL A 51 3.31 10.57 1.25
CA VAL A 51 2.77 9.95 2.46
C VAL A 51 1.63 8.98 2.13
N LEU A 52 1.57 7.84 2.84
CA LEU A 52 0.47 6.89 2.73
C LEU A 52 -0.73 7.32 3.58
N VAL A 53 -1.86 7.51 2.92
CA VAL A 53 -3.14 7.89 3.53
C VAL A 53 -4.19 6.82 3.26
N ASP A 54 -5.00 6.53 4.27
CA ASP A 54 -6.20 5.73 4.10
C ASP A 54 -7.25 6.61 3.41
N TRP A 55 -7.62 6.20 2.20
CA TRP A 55 -8.62 6.83 1.37
C TRP A 55 -9.81 5.88 1.28
N ASP A 56 -10.73 5.99 2.23
CA ASP A 56 -12.01 5.31 2.15
C ASP A 56 -12.77 5.90 0.94
N ALA A 57 -12.75 5.20 -0.19
CA ALA A 57 -13.45 5.61 -1.41
C ALA A 57 -14.97 5.36 -1.30
N LYS A 58 -15.54 5.23 -0.09
CA LYS A 58 -16.99 5.30 0.10
C LYS A 58 -17.41 6.77 0.05
N VAL A 59 -17.50 7.28 -1.17
CA VAL A 59 -18.47 8.33 -1.44
C VAL A 59 -19.84 7.72 -1.09
N LYS A 60 -20.52 8.34 -0.11
CA LYS A 60 -21.92 8.03 0.24
C LYS A 60 -22.84 8.12 -0.98
#